data_AF-A0A7K1LHC7-F1
#
_entry.id   AF-A0A7K1LHC7-F1
#
_cell.length_a   1.000
_cell.length_b   1.000
_cell.length_c   1.000
_cell.angle_alpha   90.00
_cell.angle_beta   90.00
_cell.angle_gamma   90.00
#
_symmetry.space_group_name_H-M   'P 1'
#
loop_
_entity.id
_entity.type
_entity.pdbx_description
1 polymer ?
#
loop_
_entity_poly.entity_id
_entity_poly.type
_entity_poly.pdbx_seq_one_letter_code
_entity_poly.pdbx_strand_id
1 'polypeptide(L)'
;MFPHRRDGIADNAGKSRGEQREADNASPMHGHRGIGMTPAGELSRRSFLGLAGGAAATGLLAACSGDISGTNGDRRDPKITLDALRTEYSAKIGLSVFDHSRQKEFDDHGDTESYEASVVKVPIALSVMRQAAEHGGKIDDDQRELIRRSVEQSDNEATAELFSSLADNPSDTISSSQNDREALSANAINLTYTRLGVQYTRSAKTWGDNTTCSADQVQVARGLVDGVDWVHPDDMAYLRSLMSPEDESQGWGVGSMKNGRAGNKQVRTVEVKNGWLPNDDGTWNITSMGAVFTDDAAYSVAVVSVGFESFEEGQKIANQAVKTYFDAL
;
A
#
# COMPACT_ATOMS: atom_id res chain seq x y z
N MET A 1 -53.96 14.18 72.37
CA MET A 1 -55.43 14.15 72.23
C MET A 1 -55.73 13.47 70.90
N PHE A 2 -56.22 12.22 70.95
CA PHE A 2 -56.83 11.49 69.82
C PHE A 2 -58.19 12.15 69.45
N PRO A 3 -58.96 11.72 68.40
CA PRO A 3 -58.66 11.01 67.14
C PRO A 3 -59.53 11.50 65.92
N HIS A 4 -59.46 10.73 64.82
CA HIS A 4 -60.50 10.46 63.77
C HIS A 4 -60.68 11.48 62.62
N ARG A 5 -60.62 11.12 61.32
CA ARG A 5 -61.17 10.05 60.43
C ARG A 5 -62.35 10.58 59.58
N ARG A 6 -62.40 10.09 58.33
CA ARG A 6 -63.46 10.08 57.29
C ARG A 6 -63.40 11.22 56.27
N ASP A 7 -63.24 11.01 54.97
CA ASP A 7 -63.79 10.08 53.93
C ASP A 7 -64.78 10.84 53.03
N GLY A 8 -64.58 10.79 51.70
CA GLY A 8 -65.71 10.71 50.77
C GLY A 8 -65.65 11.41 49.39
N ILE A 9 -65.40 10.60 48.34
CA ILE A 9 -66.14 10.47 47.05
C ILE A 9 -66.06 11.58 45.98
N ALA A 10 -65.43 11.30 44.81
CA ALA A 10 -66.07 10.95 43.52
C ALA A 10 -65.13 11.13 42.29
N ASP A 11 -65.07 10.10 41.42
CA ASP A 11 -64.90 10.03 39.93
C ASP A 11 -63.98 11.03 39.17
N ASN A 12 -63.22 10.68 38.12
CA ASN A 12 -63.50 9.75 37.02
C ASN A 12 -62.24 9.44 36.16
N ALA A 13 -62.24 8.24 35.57
CA ALA A 13 -61.66 7.75 34.30
C ALA A 13 -60.22 8.11 33.83
N GLY A 14 -59.41 7.05 33.60
CA GLY A 14 -58.21 7.07 32.75
C GLY A 14 -57.39 5.77 32.75
N LYS A 15 -57.82 4.80 31.93
CA LYS A 15 -57.14 3.52 31.54
C LYS A 15 -55.74 3.77 30.92
N SER A 16 -54.76 2.86 30.85
CA SER A 16 -54.49 1.52 31.42
C SER A 16 -53.03 1.17 31.11
N ARG A 17 -52.35 0.52 32.08
CA ARG A 17 -51.16 -0.36 31.92
C ARG A 17 -51.57 -1.59 31.06
N GLY A 18 -50.73 -2.32 30.34
CA GLY A 18 -49.42 -2.86 30.68
C GLY A 18 -49.54 -4.37 30.98
N GLU A 19 -48.70 -5.16 30.30
CA GLU A 19 -48.27 -6.53 30.59
C GLU A 19 -49.15 -7.76 30.24
N GLN A 20 -48.49 -8.73 29.60
CA GLN A 20 -48.21 -10.10 30.09
C GLN A 20 -48.57 -11.29 29.16
N ARG A 21 -47.56 -12.19 29.03
CA ARG A 21 -47.57 -13.67 28.95
C ARG A 21 -47.45 -14.40 27.60
N GLU A 22 -46.36 -15.18 27.53
CA GLU A 22 -46.20 -16.44 26.79
C GLU A 22 -47.19 -17.53 27.22
N ALA A 23 -47.59 -18.39 26.27
CA ALA A 23 -47.58 -19.85 26.41
C ALA A 23 -47.95 -20.55 25.08
N ASP A 24 -47.28 -21.67 24.85
CA ASP A 24 -47.35 -22.63 23.75
C ASP A 24 -48.76 -23.10 23.31
N ASN A 25 -48.92 -23.47 22.02
CA ASN A 25 -48.86 -24.88 21.57
C ASN A 25 -49.58 -25.10 20.21
N ALA A 26 -49.07 -26.09 19.46
CA ALA A 26 -49.69 -26.90 18.38
C ALA A 26 -49.73 -26.37 16.92
N SER A 27 -48.87 -26.97 16.09
CA SER A 27 -49.05 -27.15 14.64
C SER A 27 -50.21 -28.13 14.32
N PRO A 28 -50.76 -28.12 13.08
CA PRO A 28 -50.22 -29.02 12.04
C PRO A 28 -50.19 -28.44 10.60
N MET A 29 -49.08 -28.74 9.90
CA MET A 29 -49.00 -29.34 8.55
C MET A 29 -50.08 -28.99 7.50
N HIS A 30 -49.71 -28.22 6.45
CA HIS A 30 -49.44 -28.68 5.06
C HIS A 30 -49.48 -27.53 4.05
N GLY A 31 -48.56 -27.56 3.06
CA GLY A 31 -48.89 -27.18 1.69
C GLY A 31 -48.36 -25.86 1.12
N HIS A 32 -47.09 -25.88 0.72
CA HIS A 32 -46.41 -24.92 -0.17
C HIS A 32 -47.16 -24.48 -1.44
N ARG A 33 -47.21 -23.18 -1.74
CA ARG A 33 -46.48 -22.47 -2.84
C ARG A 33 -47.12 -21.11 -3.21
N GLY A 34 -46.29 -20.05 -3.18
CA GLY A 34 -46.24 -19.03 -4.23
C GLY A 34 -46.90 -17.68 -3.95
N ILE A 35 -46.08 -16.62 -3.92
CA ILE A 35 -46.16 -15.35 -4.69
C ILE A 35 -45.59 -14.21 -3.83
N GLY A 36 -44.70 -13.39 -4.41
CA GLY A 36 -44.48 -12.01 -3.96
C GLY A 36 -43.03 -11.58 -3.88
N MET A 37 -42.44 -11.28 -5.03
CA MET A 37 -41.15 -10.59 -5.15
C MET A 37 -41.38 -9.08 -5.14
N THR A 38 -40.70 -8.34 -4.27
CA THR A 38 -40.35 -6.92 -4.41
C THR A 38 -39.00 -6.65 -3.72
N PRO A 39 -38.22 -5.67 -4.21
CA PRO A 39 -36.78 -5.84 -4.38
C PRO A 39 -35.93 -5.35 -3.20
N ALA A 40 -34.78 -6.01 -3.06
CA ALA A 40 -33.68 -5.62 -2.19
C ALA A 40 -33.03 -4.33 -2.69
N GLY A 41 -32.70 -3.45 -1.74
CA GLY A 41 -31.95 -2.23 -1.98
C GLY A 41 -30.56 -2.51 -2.55
N GLU A 42 -30.18 -1.67 -3.51
CA GLU A 42 -28.88 -1.63 -4.15
C GLU A 42 -27.78 -1.37 -3.11
N LEU A 43 -26.93 -2.36 -2.89
CA LEU A 43 -25.61 -2.17 -2.33
C LEU A 43 -24.63 -2.19 -3.51
N SER A 44 -24.04 -1.02 -3.77
CA SER A 44 -22.96 -0.83 -4.73
C SER A 44 -21.78 -1.73 -4.35
N ARG A 45 -21.66 -2.88 -5.04
CA ARG A 45 -20.49 -3.74 -5.02
C ARG A 45 -19.57 -3.29 -6.13
N ARG A 46 -18.43 -2.67 -5.80
CA ARG A 46 -17.25 -2.73 -6.66
C ARG A 46 -16.29 -3.75 -6.07
N SER A 47 -16.58 -5.02 -6.34
CA SER A 47 -15.59 -6.08 -6.25
C SER A 47 -14.67 -5.93 -7.46
N PHE A 48 -13.44 -5.50 -7.26
CA PHE A 48 -12.41 -5.60 -8.30
C PHE A 48 -12.07 -7.08 -8.46
N LEU A 49 -12.66 -7.74 -9.46
CA LEU A 49 -12.13 -8.98 -9.99
C LEU A 49 -10.80 -8.64 -10.67
N GLY A 50 -9.69 -9.02 -10.04
CA GLY A 50 -8.40 -9.11 -10.71
C GLY A 50 -8.49 -10.19 -11.78
N LEU A 51 -8.46 -9.78 -13.06
CA LEU A 51 -8.09 -10.70 -14.12
C LEU A 51 -6.58 -10.91 -14.05
N ALA A 52 -6.18 -12.03 -13.46
CA ALA A 52 -4.88 -12.63 -13.70
C ALA A 52 -4.84 -13.10 -15.17
N GLY A 53 -4.27 -12.26 -16.03
CA GLY A 53 -3.97 -12.58 -17.42
C GLY A 53 -2.46 -12.67 -17.61
N GLY A 54 -1.89 -13.83 -17.29
CA GLY A 54 -0.53 -14.16 -17.72
C GLY A 54 -0.52 -14.32 -19.24
N ALA A 55 0.14 -13.40 -19.94
CA ALA A 55 0.51 -13.56 -21.33
C ALA A 55 1.98 -13.14 -21.49
N ALA A 56 2.86 -14.13 -21.48
CA ALA A 56 4.23 -13.96 -21.95
C ALA A 56 4.20 -13.69 -23.46
N ALA A 57 4.37 -12.43 -23.86
CA ALA A 57 4.59 -12.04 -25.24
C ALA A 57 6.06 -11.62 -25.41
N THR A 58 6.89 -12.56 -25.86
CA THR A 58 8.23 -12.27 -26.37
C THR A 58 8.14 -11.39 -27.61
N GLY A 59 8.25 -10.08 -27.42
CA GLY A 59 8.44 -9.11 -28.49
C GLY A 59 9.88 -8.60 -28.49
N LEU A 60 10.73 -9.13 -29.38
CA LEU A 60 11.94 -8.41 -29.78
C LEU A 60 11.50 -7.18 -30.58
N LEU A 61 11.68 -5.98 -30.03
CA LEU A 61 11.61 -4.75 -30.81
C LEU A 61 12.86 -3.90 -30.57
N ALA A 62 13.48 -3.56 -31.68
CA ALA A 62 14.69 -2.76 -31.77
C ALA A 62 14.50 -1.41 -31.09
N ALA A 63 15.40 -1.10 -30.16
CA ALA A 63 15.49 0.21 -29.54
C ALA A 63 15.94 1.23 -30.59
N CYS A 64 15.02 2.08 -31.05
CA CYS A 64 15.39 3.38 -31.60
C CYS A 64 15.84 4.26 -30.42
N SER A 65 17.12 4.19 -30.08
CA SER A 65 17.75 5.13 -29.17
C SER A 65 17.77 6.51 -29.84
N GLY A 66 16.76 7.33 -29.56
CA GLY A 66 16.82 8.76 -29.82
C GLY A 66 17.80 9.39 -28.85
N ASP A 67 19.07 9.50 -29.24
CA ASP A 67 20.06 10.28 -28.50
C ASP A 67 19.63 11.76 -28.49
N ILE A 68 19.12 12.24 -27.36
CA ILE A 68 18.93 13.68 -27.12
C ILE A 68 20.32 14.31 -26.99
N SER A 69 20.95 14.65 -28.12
CA SER A 69 22.29 15.25 -28.19
C SER A 69 22.26 16.72 -27.70
N GLY A 70 22.36 16.90 -26.39
CA GLY A 70 22.62 18.18 -25.71
C GLY A 70 24.08 18.30 -25.27
N THR A 71 24.64 19.50 -25.33
CA THR A 71 26.05 19.82 -25.06
C THR A 71 26.51 19.37 -23.66
N ASN A 72 27.72 18.82 -23.57
CA ASN A 72 28.31 18.11 -22.42
C ASN A 72 28.43 18.88 -21.08
N GLY A 73 27.88 20.08 -20.96
CA GLY A 73 27.86 20.87 -19.72
C GLY A 73 26.54 20.78 -18.92
N ASP A 74 25.41 20.63 -19.62
CA ASP A 74 24.04 20.74 -19.06
C ASP A 74 23.48 19.37 -18.64
N ARG A 75 24.04 18.28 -19.16
CA ARG A 75 23.63 16.88 -18.91
C ARG A 75 23.97 16.32 -17.51
N ARG A 76 24.31 17.17 -16.53
CA ARG A 76 24.65 16.71 -15.16
C ARG A 76 23.58 17.00 -14.11
N ASP A 77 22.57 17.81 -14.41
CA ASP A 77 21.44 17.97 -13.48
C ASP A 77 20.32 17.00 -13.88
N PRO A 78 20.01 15.97 -13.05
CA PRO A 78 18.90 15.05 -13.31
C PRO A 78 17.57 15.77 -13.56
N LYS A 79 17.37 16.96 -12.97
CA LYS A 79 16.14 17.75 -13.11
C LYS A 79 15.86 18.15 -14.56
N ILE A 80 16.88 18.45 -15.35
CA ILE A 80 16.72 18.81 -16.77
C ILE A 80 16.14 17.65 -17.57
N THR A 81 16.64 16.43 -17.34
CA THR A 81 16.10 15.23 -17.99
C THR A 81 14.69 14.92 -17.50
N LEU A 82 14.42 15.05 -16.19
CA LEU A 82 13.09 14.82 -15.62
C LEU A 82 12.06 15.81 -16.20
N ASP A 83 12.41 17.08 -16.36
CA ASP A 83 11.56 18.09 -17.00
C ASP A 83 11.30 17.80 -18.48
N ALA A 84 12.32 17.32 -19.20
CA ALA A 84 12.17 16.86 -20.58
C ALA A 84 11.20 15.66 -20.67
N LEU A 85 11.31 14.67 -19.77
CA LEU A 85 10.40 13.52 -19.71
C LEU A 85 8.95 13.94 -19.40
N ARG A 86 8.74 14.84 -18.43
CA ARG A 86 7.41 15.39 -18.13
C ARG A 86 6.79 16.07 -19.35
N THR A 87 7.60 16.83 -20.10
CA THR A 87 7.15 17.57 -21.28
C THR A 87 6.85 16.63 -22.46
N GLU A 88 7.76 15.72 -22.79
CA GLU A 88 7.63 14.78 -23.92
C GLU A 88 6.40 13.89 -23.79
N TYR A 89 6.17 13.35 -22.58
CA TYR A 89 5.09 12.39 -22.31
C TYR A 89 3.84 13.03 -21.73
N SER A 90 3.82 14.37 -21.56
CA SER A 90 2.72 15.08 -20.86
C SER A 90 2.36 14.45 -19.51
N ALA A 91 3.35 13.89 -18.83
CA ALA A 91 3.20 13.07 -17.64
C ALA A 91 3.62 13.83 -16.37
N LYS A 92 3.09 13.41 -15.23
CA LYS A 92 3.62 13.85 -13.92
C LYS A 92 4.64 12.83 -13.44
N ILE A 93 5.79 13.31 -12.97
CA ILE A 93 6.88 12.46 -12.48
C ILE A 93 7.39 13.08 -11.19
N GLY A 94 7.57 12.27 -10.15
CA GLY A 94 8.26 12.64 -8.90
C GLY A 94 9.38 11.65 -8.62
N LEU A 95 10.57 12.15 -8.26
CA LEU A 95 11.72 11.33 -7.92
C LEU A 95 12.34 11.82 -6.61
N SER A 96 12.50 10.91 -5.66
CA SER A 96 13.15 11.16 -4.37
C SER A 96 14.26 10.14 -4.13
N VAL A 97 15.44 10.62 -3.74
CA VAL A 97 16.60 9.78 -3.43
C VAL A 97 17.29 10.24 -2.16
N PHE A 98 17.63 9.29 -1.29
CA PHE A 98 18.50 9.52 -0.13
C PHE A 98 19.82 8.79 -0.32
N ASP A 99 20.93 9.54 -0.44
CA ASP A 99 22.29 9.01 -0.46
C ASP A 99 22.78 8.84 0.98
N HIS A 100 22.83 7.58 1.43
CA HIS A 100 23.26 7.22 2.78
C HIS A 100 24.73 7.52 3.04
N SER A 101 25.58 7.42 2.02
CA SER A 101 27.02 7.66 2.15
C SER A 101 27.35 9.13 2.38
N ARG A 102 26.53 10.02 1.82
CA ARG A 102 26.71 11.49 1.91
C ARG A 102 25.72 12.17 2.84
N GLN A 103 24.69 11.45 3.31
CA GLN A 103 23.57 11.99 4.07
C GLN A 103 22.91 13.16 3.32
N LYS A 104 22.63 12.94 2.04
CA LYS A 104 22.06 13.97 1.14
C LYS A 104 20.78 13.48 0.49
N GLU A 105 19.81 14.38 0.45
CA GLU A 105 18.55 14.20 -0.24
C GLU A 105 18.61 14.85 -1.63
N PHE A 106 18.06 14.14 -2.60
CA PHE A 106 17.64 14.69 -3.89
C PHE A 106 16.13 14.54 -3.95
N ASP A 107 15.44 15.64 -4.17
CA ASP A 107 13.99 15.69 -4.36
C ASP A 107 13.68 16.47 -5.63
N ASP A 108 12.87 15.87 -6.50
CA ASP A 108 12.34 16.52 -7.68
C ASP A 108 10.86 16.20 -7.85
N HIS A 109 10.01 17.19 -7.52
CA HIS A 109 8.55 17.04 -7.45
C HIS A 109 8.15 15.86 -6.56
N GLY A 110 8.80 15.75 -5.40
CA GLY A 110 8.61 14.65 -4.46
C GLY A 110 7.18 14.48 -3.98
N ASP A 111 6.41 15.57 -4.01
CA ASP A 111 5.00 15.72 -3.65
C ASP A 111 4.01 15.33 -4.77
N THR A 112 4.48 14.89 -5.93
CA THR A 112 3.61 14.39 -7.00
C THR A 112 2.75 13.24 -6.48
N GLU A 113 1.43 13.43 -6.50
CA GLU A 113 0.48 12.43 -6.05
C GLU A 113 0.33 11.28 -7.06
N SER A 114 0.31 10.05 -6.55
CA SER A 114 0.08 8.81 -7.28
C SER A 114 -0.69 7.83 -6.38
N TYR A 115 -1.17 6.72 -6.93
CA TYR A 115 -1.62 5.59 -6.11
C TYR A 115 -0.43 4.84 -5.52
N GLU A 116 -0.55 4.45 -4.26
CA GLU A 116 0.42 3.61 -3.57
C GLU A 116 0.53 2.23 -4.25
N ALA A 117 -0.59 1.68 -4.67
CA ALA A 117 -0.68 0.38 -5.30
C ALA A 117 0.09 -0.67 -4.48
N SER A 118 0.83 -1.56 -5.14
CA SER A 118 1.50 -2.67 -4.47
C SER A 118 2.75 -2.30 -3.65
N VAL A 119 3.17 -1.03 -3.57
CA VAL A 119 4.27 -0.67 -2.66
C VAL A 119 3.82 -0.68 -1.19
N VAL A 120 2.51 -0.56 -0.91
CA VAL A 120 1.89 -0.70 0.42
C VAL A 120 2.22 -2.03 1.11
N LYS A 121 2.55 -3.07 0.32
CA LYS A 121 2.87 -4.40 0.82
C LYS A 121 4.10 -4.41 1.72
N VAL A 122 5.04 -3.47 1.52
CA VAL A 122 6.21 -3.27 2.37
C VAL A 122 5.80 -2.67 3.74
N PRO A 123 5.07 -1.54 3.83
CA PRO A 123 4.49 -1.06 5.08
C PRO A 123 3.60 -2.07 5.82
N ILE A 124 2.82 -2.89 5.11
CA ILE A 124 2.04 -3.98 5.72
C ILE A 124 2.96 -5.01 6.38
N ALA A 125 3.99 -5.50 5.66
CA ALA A 125 4.95 -6.45 6.21
C ALA A 125 5.69 -5.87 7.44
N LEU A 126 6.15 -4.62 7.36
CA LEU A 126 6.78 -3.91 8.49
C LEU A 126 5.82 -3.77 9.68
N SER A 127 4.53 -3.58 9.45
CA SER A 127 3.52 -3.49 10.50
C SER A 127 3.31 -4.83 11.23
N VAL A 128 3.31 -5.93 10.48
CA VAL A 128 3.24 -7.30 11.04
C VAL A 128 4.49 -7.59 11.87
N MET A 129 5.67 -7.29 11.34
CA MET A 129 6.94 -7.45 12.05
C MET A 129 7.02 -6.59 13.32
N ARG A 130 6.51 -5.35 13.27
CA ARG A 130 6.40 -4.48 14.44
C ARG A 130 5.53 -5.09 15.52
N GLN A 131 4.32 -5.57 15.18
CA GLN A 131 3.42 -6.20 16.15
C GLN A 131 4.04 -7.46 16.76
N ALA A 132 4.74 -8.27 15.96
CA ALA A 132 5.46 -9.44 16.46
C ALA A 132 6.56 -9.04 17.47
N ALA A 133 7.33 -7.99 17.18
CA ALA A 133 8.33 -7.44 18.10
C ALA A 133 7.69 -6.85 19.38
N GLU A 134 6.56 -6.16 19.26
CA GLU A 134 5.80 -5.61 20.39
C GLU A 134 5.26 -6.72 21.32
N HIS A 135 5.02 -7.93 20.78
CA HIS A 135 4.68 -9.13 21.55
C HIS A 135 5.89 -9.91 22.08
N GLY A 136 7.10 -9.34 21.97
CA GLY A 136 8.34 -9.92 22.49
C GLY A 136 8.93 -11.02 21.61
N GLY A 137 8.53 -11.10 20.34
CA GLY A 137 8.94 -12.15 19.42
C GLY A 137 9.45 -11.63 18.06
N LYS A 138 9.35 -12.53 17.08
CA LYS A 138 9.61 -12.32 15.64
C LYS A 138 8.40 -12.83 14.88
N ILE A 139 8.33 -12.54 13.59
CA ILE A 139 7.32 -13.18 12.74
C ILE A 139 7.45 -14.71 12.77
N ASP A 140 6.31 -15.39 12.80
CA ASP A 140 6.25 -16.85 12.73
C ASP A 140 6.34 -17.35 11.27
N ASP A 141 6.36 -18.67 11.09
CA ASP A 141 6.53 -19.29 9.76
C ASP A 141 5.36 -18.97 8.81
N ASP A 142 4.14 -18.85 9.33
CA ASP A 142 2.95 -18.52 8.53
C ASP A 142 3.01 -17.06 8.07
N GLN A 143 3.35 -16.14 8.98
CA GLN A 143 3.59 -14.74 8.65
C GLN A 143 4.75 -14.58 7.65
N ARG A 144 5.82 -15.36 7.79
CA ARG A 144 6.93 -15.35 6.82
C ARG A 144 6.47 -15.74 5.43
N GLU A 145 5.69 -16.81 5.29
CA GLU A 145 5.19 -17.27 3.99
C GLU A 145 4.22 -16.28 3.37
N LEU A 146 3.31 -15.70 4.16
CA LEU A 146 2.41 -14.64 3.69
C LEU A 146 3.19 -13.40 3.23
N ILE A 147 4.20 -12.97 3.99
CA ILE A 147 5.06 -11.83 3.61
C ILE A 147 5.83 -12.15 2.34
N ARG A 148 6.31 -13.39 2.17
CA ARG A 148 6.98 -13.84 0.95
C ARG A 148 6.07 -13.67 -0.26
N ARG A 149 4.89 -14.29 -0.25
CA ARG A 149 3.91 -14.20 -1.36
C ARG A 149 3.50 -12.75 -1.62
N SER A 150 3.23 -11.99 -0.56
CA SER A 150 2.84 -10.58 -0.65
C SER A 150 3.95 -9.71 -1.27
N VAL A 151 5.18 -9.77 -0.77
CA VAL A 151 6.24 -8.84 -1.18
C VAL A 151 6.94 -9.30 -2.46
N GLU A 152 7.36 -10.57 -2.52
CA GLU A 152 8.12 -11.14 -3.64
C GLU A 152 7.25 -11.32 -4.89
N GLN A 153 6.06 -11.92 -4.72
CA GLN A 153 5.17 -12.27 -5.85
C GLN A 153 4.04 -11.24 -6.05
N SER A 154 3.93 -10.24 -5.16
CA SER A 154 2.86 -9.24 -5.20
C SER A 154 1.45 -9.85 -5.06
N ASP A 155 1.32 -11.03 -4.43
CA ASP A 155 0.07 -11.79 -4.23
C ASP A 155 -0.93 -11.02 -3.35
N ASN A 156 -2.12 -10.74 -3.89
CA ASN A 156 -3.10 -9.89 -3.24
C ASN A 156 -3.90 -10.62 -2.16
N GLU A 157 -4.09 -11.94 -2.28
CA GLU A 157 -4.75 -12.76 -1.28
C GLU A 157 -3.89 -12.84 -0.01
N ALA A 158 -2.58 -13.07 -0.15
CA ALA A 158 -1.64 -13.04 0.96
C ALA A 158 -1.57 -11.65 1.62
N THR A 159 -1.60 -10.58 0.82
CA THR A 159 -1.68 -9.20 1.34
C THR A 159 -2.97 -8.94 2.10
N ALA A 160 -4.12 -9.42 1.61
CA ALA A 160 -5.40 -9.25 2.29
C ALA A 160 -5.42 -9.98 3.64
N GLU A 161 -4.78 -11.14 3.73
CA GLU A 161 -4.63 -11.89 4.98
C GLU A 161 -3.74 -11.15 5.99
N LEU A 162 -2.55 -10.68 5.56
CA LEU A 162 -1.68 -9.84 6.39
C LEU A 162 -2.38 -8.55 6.85
N PHE A 163 -3.10 -7.88 5.95
CA PHE A 163 -3.86 -6.69 6.29
C PHE A 163 -4.92 -7.01 7.35
N SER A 164 -5.64 -8.11 7.19
CA SER A 164 -6.68 -8.53 8.14
C SER A 164 -6.12 -8.91 9.51
N SER A 165 -4.93 -9.52 9.56
CA SER A 165 -4.28 -9.90 10.82
C SER A 165 -3.80 -8.70 11.64
N LEU A 166 -3.54 -7.54 11.00
CA LEU A 166 -3.14 -6.33 11.72
C LEU A 166 -4.20 -5.80 12.69
N ALA A 167 -5.48 -6.17 12.48
CA ALA A 167 -6.58 -5.84 13.38
C ALA A 167 -6.55 -6.66 14.69
N ASP A 168 -5.82 -7.77 14.72
CA ASP A 168 -5.77 -8.69 15.86
C ASP A 168 -4.70 -8.25 16.86
N ASN A 169 -4.87 -7.06 17.44
CA ASN A 169 -4.05 -6.60 18.56
C ASN A 169 -4.64 -7.06 19.90
N PRO A 170 -3.92 -7.82 20.74
CA PRO A 170 -4.42 -8.32 22.01
C PRO A 170 -4.81 -7.24 23.03
N SER A 171 -4.43 -5.97 22.84
CA SER A 171 -4.88 -4.86 23.70
C SER A 171 -6.28 -4.34 23.39
N ASP A 172 -6.82 -4.66 22.21
CA ASP A 172 -8.08 -4.10 21.75
C ASP A 172 -9.26 -5.00 22.08
N THR A 173 -10.37 -4.38 22.51
CA THR A 173 -11.65 -5.10 22.65
C THR A 173 -12.00 -5.67 21.27
N ILE A 174 -12.30 -6.98 21.19
CA ILE A 174 -12.69 -7.65 19.93
C ILE A 174 -13.75 -6.78 19.24
N SER A 175 -13.35 -6.09 18.20
CA SER A 175 -14.29 -5.33 17.41
C SER A 175 -15.09 -6.29 16.56
N SER A 176 -16.41 -6.20 16.63
CA SER A 176 -17.31 -7.19 16.04
C SER A 176 -17.64 -6.92 14.57
N SER A 177 -17.36 -5.72 14.05
CA SER A 177 -17.66 -5.38 12.65
C SER A 177 -16.41 -5.40 11.77
N GLN A 178 -16.58 -5.86 10.53
CA GLN A 178 -15.53 -5.86 9.50
C GLN A 178 -14.96 -4.44 9.29
N ASN A 179 -15.83 -3.44 9.25
CA ASN A 179 -15.47 -2.04 9.07
C ASN A 179 -14.54 -1.51 10.18
N ASP A 180 -14.73 -1.97 11.41
CA ASP A 180 -13.89 -1.56 12.52
C ASP A 180 -12.55 -2.31 12.51
N ARG A 181 -12.55 -3.58 12.11
CA ARG A 181 -11.31 -4.35 11.90
C ARG A 181 -10.44 -3.69 10.82
N GLU A 182 -11.03 -3.31 9.69
CA GLU A 182 -10.33 -2.59 8.62
C GLU A 182 -9.74 -1.26 9.10
N ALA A 183 -10.46 -0.53 9.97
CA ALA A 183 -9.96 0.70 10.58
C ALA A 183 -8.77 0.43 11.53
N LEU A 184 -8.80 -0.68 12.28
CA LEU A 184 -7.68 -1.09 13.14
C LEU A 184 -6.45 -1.46 12.30
N SER A 185 -6.62 -2.24 11.24
CA SER A 185 -5.55 -2.55 10.28
C SER A 185 -4.94 -1.29 9.68
N ALA A 186 -5.78 -0.36 9.23
CA ALA A 186 -5.35 0.94 8.72
C ALA A 186 -4.52 1.72 9.75
N ASN A 187 -4.97 1.76 11.00
CA ASN A 187 -4.27 2.42 12.10
C ASN A 187 -2.91 1.78 12.39
N ALA A 188 -2.81 0.45 12.32
CA ALA A 188 -1.55 -0.26 12.48
C ALA A 188 -0.52 0.15 11.42
N ILE A 189 -0.94 0.29 10.16
CA ILE A 189 -0.09 0.78 9.06
C ILE A 189 0.25 2.25 9.23
N ASN A 190 -0.72 3.10 9.62
CA ASN A 190 -0.49 4.53 9.87
C ASN A 190 0.52 4.80 10.99
N LEU A 191 0.54 3.95 12.03
CA LEU A 191 1.59 4.00 13.05
C LEU A 191 2.97 3.64 12.45
N THR A 192 3.04 2.70 11.50
CA THR A 192 4.28 2.34 10.80
C THR A 192 4.76 3.50 9.94
N TYR A 193 3.88 4.11 9.15
CA TYR A 193 4.19 5.34 8.40
C TYR A 193 4.72 6.45 9.32
N THR A 194 4.05 6.68 10.45
CA THR A 194 4.47 7.70 11.41
C THR A 194 5.88 7.43 11.95
N ARG A 195 6.19 6.18 12.32
CA ARG A 195 7.52 5.80 12.80
C ARG A 195 8.61 5.87 11.71
N LEU A 196 8.23 5.73 10.45
CA LEU A 196 9.12 5.91 9.29
C LEU A 196 9.27 7.37 8.87
N GLY A 197 8.55 8.32 9.48
CA GLY A 197 8.60 9.73 9.09
C GLY A 197 7.80 10.07 7.83
N VAL A 198 6.92 9.18 7.39
CA VAL A 198 6.00 9.41 6.27
C VAL A 198 4.93 10.43 6.66
N GLN A 199 4.73 11.45 5.83
CA GLN A 199 3.92 12.62 6.17
C GLN A 199 2.52 12.60 5.55
N TYR A 200 2.41 12.26 4.26
CA TYR A 200 1.17 12.43 3.49
C TYR A 200 0.42 11.12 3.27
N THR A 201 1.14 10.02 3.05
CA THR A 201 0.60 8.69 2.78
C THR A 201 -0.04 8.16 4.04
N ARG A 202 -1.33 7.86 3.93
CA ARG A 202 -2.14 7.31 5.02
C ARG A 202 -3.02 6.19 4.48
N SER A 203 -3.06 5.10 5.23
CA SER A 203 -3.99 4.01 4.99
C SER A 203 -5.39 4.44 5.44
N ALA A 204 -6.37 4.18 4.58
CA ALA A 204 -7.78 4.15 4.96
C ALA A 204 -8.21 2.70 5.24
N LYS A 205 -9.53 2.40 5.19
CA LYS A 205 -10.10 1.06 5.44
C LYS A 205 -9.79 0.02 4.33
N THR A 206 -9.02 0.42 3.33
CA THR A 206 -8.54 -0.38 2.20
C THR A 206 -7.03 -0.22 2.08
N TRP A 207 -6.42 -0.99 1.18
CA TRP A 207 -5.00 -0.89 0.88
C TRP A 207 -4.78 -0.82 -0.63
N GLY A 208 -3.70 -0.16 -1.03
CA GLY A 208 -3.27 -0.01 -2.43
C GLY A 208 -3.91 1.16 -3.17
N ASP A 209 -5.13 1.57 -2.84
CA ASP A 209 -5.78 2.77 -3.40
C ASP A 209 -5.48 4.06 -2.61
N ASN A 210 -4.60 3.99 -1.61
CA ASN A 210 -4.12 5.15 -0.89
C ASN A 210 -3.37 6.10 -1.83
N THR A 211 -3.56 7.41 -1.63
CA THR A 211 -2.68 8.42 -2.25
C THR A 211 -1.30 8.37 -1.60
N THR A 212 -0.25 8.41 -2.42
CA THR A 212 1.14 8.49 -1.98
C THR A 212 1.94 9.46 -2.86
N CYS A 213 3.20 9.66 -2.51
CA CYS A 213 4.17 10.44 -3.28
C CYS A 213 5.58 9.86 -3.10
N SER A 214 6.52 10.24 -3.97
CA SER A 214 7.90 9.71 -3.87
C SER A 214 8.62 10.17 -2.59
N ALA A 215 8.33 11.37 -2.08
CA ALA A 215 8.94 11.90 -0.86
C ALA A 215 8.60 11.08 0.39
N ASP A 216 7.44 10.43 0.42
CA ASP A 216 7.05 9.51 1.48
C ASP A 216 7.65 8.12 1.26
N GLN A 217 7.56 7.58 0.05
CA GLN A 217 8.04 6.23 -0.25
C GLN A 217 9.57 6.12 -0.11
N VAL A 218 10.32 7.20 -0.30
CA VAL A 218 11.75 7.21 0.00
C VAL A 218 12.02 7.06 1.50
N GLN A 219 11.14 7.54 2.38
CA GLN A 219 11.31 7.33 3.84
C GLN A 219 11.06 5.87 4.23
N VAL A 220 10.10 5.20 3.60
CA VAL A 220 9.90 3.75 3.77
C VAL A 220 11.16 3.00 3.34
N ALA A 221 11.72 3.36 2.17
CA ALA A 221 12.96 2.77 1.68
C ALA A 221 14.17 3.08 2.57
N ARG A 222 14.23 4.25 3.21
CA ARG A 222 15.29 4.56 4.21
C ARG A 222 15.19 3.68 5.42
N GLY A 223 14.00 3.49 5.98
CA GLY A 223 13.79 2.61 7.13
C GLY A 223 14.20 1.15 6.87
N LEU A 224 14.10 0.67 5.62
CA LEU A 224 14.64 -0.63 5.23
C LEU A 224 16.18 -0.64 5.28
N VAL A 225 16.83 0.38 4.69
CA VAL A 225 18.29 0.45 4.58
C VAL A 225 18.95 0.68 5.94
N ASP A 226 18.45 1.67 6.70
CA ASP A 226 18.98 2.07 8.00
C ASP A 226 18.64 1.07 9.10
N GLY A 227 17.55 0.30 8.90
CA GLY A 227 16.91 -0.47 9.96
C GLY A 227 16.13 0.41 10.92
N VAL A 228 15.35 -0.23 11.78
CA VAL A 228 14.52 0.42 12.80
C VAL A 228 14.58 -0.38 14.09
N ASP A 229 14.46 0.29 15.23
CA ASP A 229 14.54 -0.34 16.56
C ASP A 229 13.29 -1.14 16.96
N TRP A 230 12.21 -0.99 16.20
CA TRP A 230 10.92 -1.64 16.43
C TRP A 230 10.63 -2.84 15.51
N VAL A 231 11.62 -3.29 14.72
CA VAL A 231 11.59 -4.55 13.97
C VAL A 231 12.79 -5.38 14.36
N HIS A 232 12.61 -6.69 14.53
CA HIS A 232 13.74 -7.58 14.79
C HIS A 232 14.70 -7.59 13.57
N PRO A 233 16.03 -7.47 13.74
CA PRO A 233 16.97 -7.42 12.63
C PRO A 233 16.87 -8.57 11.62
N ASP A 234 16.64 -9.80 12.10
CA ASP A 234 16.44 -10.97 11.21
C ASP A 234 15.19 -10.84 10.32
N ASP A 235 14.12 -10.23 10.84
CA ASP A 235 12.86 -10.05 10.10
C ASP A 235 13.05 -8.93 9.05
N MET A 236 13.78 -7.87 9.39
CA MET A 236 14.18 -6.83 8.44
C MET A 236 15.07 -7.41 7.33
N ALA A 237 16.07 -8.22 7.68
CA ALA A 237 16.94 -8.88 6.70
C ALA A 237 16.14 -9.83 5.80
N TYR A 238 15.17 -10.56 6.37
CA TYR A 238 14.26 -11.39 5.60
C TYR A 238 13.44 -10.56 4.62
N LEU A 239 12.77 -9.49 5.06
CA LEU A 239 11.98 -8.61 4.19
C LEU A 239 12.79 -8.10 3.01
N ARG A 240 13.99 -7.59 3.28
CA ARG A 240 14.87 -7.05 2.24
C ARG A 240 15.33 -8.11 1.24
N SER A 241 15.57 -9.34 1.71
CA SER A 241 15.92 -10.45 0.82
C SER A 241 14.82 -10.78 -0.21
N LEU A 242 13.56 -10.53 0.14
CA LEU A 242 12.41 -10.73 -0.76
C LEU A 242 12.25 -9.64 -1.81
N MET A 243 12.93 -8.50 -1.64
CA MET A 243 12.84 -7.35 -2.53
C MET A 243 13.86 -7.44 -3.68
N SER A 244 14.52 -8.59 -3.90
CA SER A 244 15.42 -8.73 -5.06
C SER A 244 14.61 -8.82 -6.37
N PRO A 245 14.98 -8.08 -7.43
CA PRO A 245 14.33 -8.17 -8.74
C PRO A 245 14.81 -9.41 -9.52
N GLU A 246 14.61 -10.60 -8.96
CA GLU A 246 14.90 -11.86 -9.68
C GLU A 246 13.78 -12.24 -10.66
N ASP A 247 12.53 -11.92 -10.33
CA ASP A 247 11.45 -11.92 -11.30
C ASP A 247 11.62 -10.72 -12.24
N GLU A 248 11.67 -10.99 -13.55
CA GLU A 248 11.73 -9.95 -14.59
C GLU A 248 10.55 -8.97 -14.49
N SER A 249 9.41 -9.40 -13.94
CA SER A 249 8.25 -8.54 -13.65
C SER A 249 8.56 -7.41 -12.66
N GLN A 250 9.64 -7.52 -11.87
CA GLN A 250 10.12 -6.51 -10.95
C GLN A 250 11.34 -5.72 -11.49
N GLY A 251 11.83 -6.04 -12.69
CA GLY A 251 13.05 -5.48 -13.30
C GLY A 251 12.97 -4.03 -13.82
N TRP A 252 12.01 -3.25 -13.32
CA TRP A 252 11.74 -1.87 -13.74
C TRP A 252 11.64 -0.91 -12.54
N GLY A 253 11.57 0.39 -12.81
CA GLY A 253 11.68 1.46 -11.81
C GLY A 253 13.05 1.40 -11.14
N VAL A 254 13.08 1.29 -9.81
CA VAL A 254 14.31 1.07 -9.04
C VAL A 254 15.01 -0.22 -9.46
N GLY A 255 14.23 -1.27 -9.77
CA GLY A 255 14.71 -2.57 -10.25
C GLY A 255 15.54 -2.49 -11.53
N SER A 256 15.34 -1.44 -12.34
CA SER A 256 16.08 -1.23 -13.60
C SER A 256 17.58 -0.94 -13.42
N MET A 257 18.00 -0.70 -12.18
CA MET A 257 19.42 -0.56 -11.80
C MET A 257 20.14 -1.89 -11.64
N LYS A 258 19.44 -3.04 -11.73
CA LYS A 258 20.08 -4.37 -11.71
C LYS A 258 21.13 -4.42 -12.83
N ASN A 259 22.37 -4.77 -12.46
CA ASN A 259 23.55 -4.76 -13.34
C ASN A 259 23.94 -3.38 -13.91
N GLY A 260 23.30 -2.30 -13.47
CA GLY A 260 23.58 -0.92 -13.90
C GLY A 260 24.78 -0.28 -13.19
N ARG A 261 24.87 1.05 -13.29
CA ARG A 261 25.93 1.83 -12.65
C ARG A 261 25.35 3.02 -11.88
N ALA A 262 26.01 3.39 -10.79
CA ALA A 262 25.79 4.65 -10.09
C ALA A 262 27.03 5.51 -10.32
N GLY A 263 26.96 6.43 -11.30
CA GLY A 263 28.12 7.13 -11.83
C GLY A 263 29.17 6.15 -12.36
N ASN A 264 30.40 6.28 -11.83
CA ASN A 264 31.48 5.36 -12.17
C ASN A 264 31.48 4.05 -11.37
N LYS A 265 30.48 3.76 -10.52
CA LYS A 265 30.44 2.58 -9.63
C LYS A 265 29.50 1.51 -10.16
N GLN A 266 29.87 0.24 -9.97
CA GLN A 266 29.02 -0.89 -10.34
C GLN A 266 27.93 -1.10 -9.28
N VAL A 267 26.67 -1.23 -9.71
CA VAL A 267 25.59 -1.68 -8.83
C VAL A 267 25.79 -3.16 -8.51
N ARG A 268 25.74 -3.49 -7.22
CA ARG A 268 25.92 -4.85 -6.67
C ARG A 268 24.60 -5.51 -6.35
N THR A 269 23.71 -4.77 -5.73
CA THR A 269 22.42 -5.25 -5.28
C THR A 269 21.38 -4.18 -5.50
N VAL A 270 20.16 -4.61 -5.83
CA VAL A 270 18.99 -3.75 -5.89
C VAL A 270 17.89 -4.42 -5.09
N GLU A 271 17.21 -3.63 -4.28
CA GLU A 271 15.98 -3.98 -3.59
C GLU A 271 14.87 -3.14 -4.21
N VAL A 272 13.74 -3.73 -4.55
CA VAL A 272 12.62 -3.04 -5.18
C VAL A 272 11.29 -3.64 -4.76
N LYS A 273 10.29 -2.77 -4.59
CA LYS A 273 8.89 -3.10 -4.70
C LYS A 273 8.23 -2.15 -5.68
N ASN A 274 7.50 -2.74 -6.62
CA ASN A 274 6.75 -2.03 -7.63
C ASN A 274 5.24 -2.08 -7.36
N GLY A 275 4.52 -1.07 -7.85
CA GLY A 275 3.07 -0.95 -7.81
C GLY A 275 2.53 -0.15 -9.00
N TRP A 276 1.37 -0.55 -9.50
CA TRP A 276 0.69 0.13 -10.60
C TRP A 276 -0.82 -0.02 -10.45
N LEU A 277 -1.56 1.04 -10.78
CA LEU A 277 -3.02 1.05 -10.84
C LEU A 277 -3.49 1.97 -11.97
N PRO A 278 -4.53 1.58 -12.74
CA PRO A 278 -5.15 2.46 -13.70
C PRO A 278 -6.02 3.50 -12.97
N ASN A 279 -6.09 4.70 -13.55
CA ASN A 279 -7.10 5.70 -13.26
C ASN A 279 -8.44 5.31 -13.90
N ASP A 280 -9.52 5.94 -13.46
CA ASP A 280 -10.86 5.77 -14.04
C ASP A 280 -10.92 6.18 -15.52
N ASP A 281 -10.02 7.06 -15.98
CA ASP A 281 -9.89 7.48 -17.38
C ASP A 281 -9.04 6.54 -18.24
N GLY A 282 -8.53 5.45 -17.66
CA GLY A 282 -7.71 4.45 -18.34
C GLY A 282 -6.21 4.75 -18.38
N THR A 283 -5.77 5.91 -17.87
CA THR A 283 -4.33 6.22 -17.74
C THR A 283 -3.70 5.46 -16.58
N TRP A 284 -2.38 5.28 -16.62
CA TRP A 284 -1.67 4.48 -15.61
C TRP A 284 -0.91 5.32 -14.60
N ASN A 285 -0.94 4.87 -13.34
CA ASN A 285 -0.07 5.31 -12.26
C ASN A 285 0.96 4.22 -11.99
N ILE A 286 2.21 4.63 -11.85
CA ILE A 286 3.35 3.77 -11.57
C ILE A 286 4.05 4.29 -10.33
N THR A 287 4.33 3.39 -9.39
CA THR A 287 5.06 3.68 -8.17
C THR A 287 6.12 2.59 -7.98
N SER A 288 7.37 3.00 -7.80
CA SER A 288 8.49 2.08 -7.55
C SER A 288 9.34 2.63 -6.41
N MET A 289 9.66 1.78 -5.44
CA MET A 289 10.48 2.16 -4.29
C MET A 289 11.45 1.04 -3.92
N GLY A 290 12.55 1.39 -3.26
CA GLY A 290 13.52 0.42 -2.76
C GLY A 290 14.90 1.03 -2.60
N ALA A 291 15.94 0.23 -2.82
CA ALA A 291 17.31 0.66 -2.60
C ALA A 291 18.29 0.12 -3.65
N VAL A 292 19.34 0.91 -3.91
CA VAL A 292 20.43 0.56 -4.81
C VAL A 292 21.73 0.55 -4.02
N PHE A 293 22.49 -0.52 -4.13
CA PHE A 293 23.75 -0.71 -3.41
C PHE A 293 24.93 -0.84 -4.36
N THR A 294 26.01 -0.14 -4.03
CA THR A 294 27.34 -0.29 -4.63
C THR A 294 28.31 -0.77 -3.55
N ASP A 295 29.59 -0.94 -3.89
CA ASP A 295 30.58 -1.44 -2.92
C ASP A 295 30.76 -0.53 -1.68
N ASP A 296 30.49 0.77 -1.82
CA ASP A 296 30.80 1.79 -0.79
C ASP A 296 29.67 2.81 -0.58
N ALA A 297 28.50 2.60 -1.19
CA ALA A 297 27.34 3.49 -1.03
C ALA A 297 26.01 2.73 -1.16
N ALA A 298 25.00 3.24 -0.45
CA ALA A 298 23.61 2.81 -0.53
C ALA A 298 22.73 4.02 -0.83
N TYR A 299 21.68 3.81 -1.61
CA TYR A 299 20.73 4.83 -2.02
C TYR A 299 19.32 4.31 -1.78
N SER A 300 18.51 4.99 -0.97
CA SER A 300 17.06 4.74 -0.94
C SER A 300 16.41 5.56 -2.05
N VAL A 301 15.56 4.95 -2.85
CA VAL A 301 15.01 5.55 -4.07
C VAL A 301 13.50 5.33 -4.09
N ALA A 302 12.76 6.35 -4.47
CA ALA A 302 11.36 6.22 -4.85
C ALA A 302 11.05 7.09 -6.07
N VAL A 303 10.29 6.53 -7.01
CA VAL A 303 9.77 7.23 -8.18
C VAL A 303 8.28 7.00 -8.28
N VAL A 304 7.56 8.07 -8.57
CA VAL A 304 6.14 8.04 -8.97
C VAL A 304 6.01 8.64 -10.35
N SER A 305 5.14 8.08 -11.16
CA SER A 305 4.84 8.64 -12.47
C SER A 305 3.41 8.34 -12.89
N VAL A 306 2.71 9.35 -13.40
CA VAL A 306 1.25 9.35 -13.60
C VAL A 306 0.87 9.90 -14.96
N GLY A 307 -0.14 9.30 -15.57
CA GLY A 307 -0.83 9.84 -16.75
C GLY A 307 -0.49 9.15 -18.07
N PHE A 308 0.07 7.93 -18.03
CA PHE A 308 0.49 7.23 -19.24
C PHE A 308 -0.65 6.48 -19.91
N GLU A 309 -0.65 6.43 -21.24
CA GLU A 309 -1.65 5.70 -22.02
C GLU A 309 -1.50 4.17 -21.87
N SER A 310 -0.32 3.70 -21.45
CA SER A 310 -0.04 2.28 -21.21
C SER A 310 0.82 2.08 -19.97
N PHE A 311 0.70 0.88 -19.38
CA PHE A 311 1.53 0.44 -18.28
C PHE A 311 3.02 0.39 -18.67
N GLU A 312 3.31 -0.12 -19.88
CA GLU A 312 4.66 -0.28 -20.42
C GLU A 312 5.37 1.06 -20.62
N GLU A 313 4.64 2.07 -21.09
CA GLU A 313 5.16 3.44 -21.18
C GLU A 313 5.53 3.96 -19.80
N GLY A 314 4.64 3.81 -18.82
CA GLY A 314 4.92 4.21 -17.45
C GLY A 314 6.15 3.51 -16.86
N GLN A 315 6.33 2.20 -17.09
CA GLN A 315 7.54 1.47 -16.69
C GLN A 315 8.80 2.04 -17.35
N LYS A 316 8.75 2.35 -18.66
CA LYS A 316 9.86 2.94 -19.40
C LYS A 316 10.26 4.30 -18.80
N ILE A 317 9.29 5.15 -18.48
CA ILE A 317 9.56 6.48 -17.92
C ILE A 317 10.10 6.37 -16.49
N ALA A 318 9.54 5.48 -15.67
CA ALA A 318 10.11 5.19 -14.34
C ALA A 318 11.56 4.73 -14.41
N ASN A 319 11.92 3.87 -15.38
CA ASN A 319 13.30 3.44 -15.61
C ASN A 319 14.21 4.61 -15.96
N GLN A 320 13.78 5.47 -16.89
CA GLN A 320 14.57 6.64 -17.33
C GLN A 320 14.75 7.65 -16.20
N ALA A 321 13.70 7.91 -15.42
CA ALA A 321 13.74 8.81 -14.27
C ALA A 321 14.73 8.32 -13.21
N VAL A 322 14.72 7.03 -12.84
CA VAL A 322 15.68 6.47 -11.89
C VAL A 322 17.11 6.57 -12.44
N LYS A 323 17.33 6.13 -13.69
CA LYS A 323 18.66 6.13 -14.30
C LYS A 323 19.26 7.52 -14.42
N THR A 324 18.46 8.55 -14.73
CA THR A 324 18.99 9.91 -14.89
C THR A 324 19.63 10.47 -13.61
N TYR A 325 19.17 10.06 -12.43
CA TYR A 325 19.82 10.43 -11.17
C TYR A 325 21.18 9.76 -11.05
N PHE A 326 21.23 8.45 -11.29
CA PHE A 326 22.45 7.65 -11.14
C PHE A 326 23.51 7.97 -12.20
N ASP A 327 23.11 8.31 -13.42
CA ASP A 327 24.02 8.72 -14.49
C ASP A 327 24.71 10.07 -14.20
N ALA A 328 24.13 10.89 -13.31
CA ALA A 328 24.65 12.20 -12.93
C ALA A 328 25.64 12.19 -11.75
N LEU A 329 25.81 11.04 -11.06
CA LEU A 329 26.71 10.87 -9.91
C LEU A 329 28.19 10.79 -10.32
#